data_AF-A0A813HHD8-F1
#
_entry.id   AF-A0A813HHD8-F1
#
_cell.length_a   1.000
_cell.length_b   1.000
_cell.length_c   1.000
_cell.angle_alpha   90.00
_cell.angle_beta   90.00
_cell.angle_gamma   90.00
#
_symmetry.space_group_name_H-M   'P 1'
#
loop_
_entity.id
_entity.type
_entity.pdbx_description
1 polymer ?
#
loop_
_entity_poly.entity_id
_entity_poly.type
_entity_poly.pdbx_seq_one_letter_code
_entity_poly.pdbx_strand_id
1 'polypeptide(L)'
;MANPANIEQARMRGMFASLQQQDPEITNIIAYSKFAVAYLLKQDGQSPGWRKANIEGPVYLVRRRSAPRFNLLVKNQFNTIDLIDSLHPDWELDCQKNYVFYK
;
A
#
# COMPACT_ATOMS: atom_id res chain seq x y z
N MET A 1 5.19 31.43 11.71
CA MET A 1 4.43 30.15 11.63
C MET A 1 4.72 29.52 10.27
N ALA A 2 5.05 28.23 10.20
CA ALA A 2 5.31 27.55 8.93
C ALA A 2 4.00 27.30 8.17
N ASN A 3 3.99 27.51 6.85
CA ASN A 3 2.83 27.25 5.99
C ASN A 3 2.48 25.75 5.99
N PRO A 4 1.24 25.34 6.34
CA PRO A 4 0.80 23.94 6.33
C PRO A 4 1.06 23.21 5.00
N ALA A 5 0.93 23.92 3.88
CA ALA A 5 1.21 23.36 2.55
C ALA A 5 2.68 22.96 2.37
N ASN A 6 3.62 23.75 2.93
CA ASN A 6 5.04 23.45 2.84
C ASN A 6 5.41 22.21 3.66
N ILE A 7 4.75 22.00 4.80
CA ILE A 7 4.93 20.82 5.67
C ILE A 7 4.45 19.56 4.94
N GLU A 8 3.26 19.63 4.33
CA GLU A 8 2.71 18.50 3.57
C GLU A 8 3.60 18.13 2.37
N GLN A 9 4.07 19.13 1.62
CA GLN A 9 5.01 18.92 0.52
C GLN A 9 6.34 18.29 0.99
N ALA A 10 6.90 18.75 2.12
CA ALA A 10 8.11 18.16 2.69
C ALA A 10 7.87 16.70 3.10
N ARG A 11 6.72 16.39 3.70
CA ARG A 11 6.34 15.02 4.05
C ARG A 11 6.21 14.14 2.81
N MET A 12 5.52 14.61 1.78
CA MET A 12 5.37 13.86 0.53
C MET A 12 6.71 13.56 -0.14
N ARG A 13 7.64 14.53 -0.15
CA ARG A 13 9.01 14.30 -0.64
C ARG A 13 9.73 13.22 0.17
N GLY A 14 9.62 13.25 1.50
CA GLY A 14 10.21 12.23 2.36
C GLY A 14 9.63 10.83 2.12
N MET A 15 8.30 10.71 2.01
CA MET A 15 7.63 9.44 1.68
C MET A 15 8.10 8.91 0.32
N PHE A 16 8.12 9.76 -0.70
CA PHE A 16 8.56 9.38 -2.04
C PHE A 16 10.02 8.92 -2.08
N ALA A 17 10.93 9.65 -1.44
CA ALA A 17 12.35 9.28 -1.37
C ALA A 17 12.55 7.92 -0.68
N SER A 18 11.81 7.64 0.39
CA SER A 18 11.87 6.35 1.07
C SER A 18 11.37 5.20 0.18
N LEU A 19 10.29 5.42 -0.58
CA LEU A 19 9.79 4.42 -1.53
C LEU A 19 10.79 4.15 -2.66
N GLN A 20 11.42 5.20 -3.21
CA GLN A 20 12.42 5.07 -4.27
C GLN A 20 13.71 4.37 -3.83
N GLN A 21 14.07 4.44 -2.54
CA GLN A 21 15.20 3.67 -2.01
C GLN A 21 14.97 2.16 -2.11
N GLN A 22 13.71 1.71 -1.99
CA GLN A 22 13.37 0.30 -2.14
C GLN A 22 13.11 -0.08 -3.60
N ASP A 23 12.46 0.80 -4.37
CA ASP A 23 12.16 0.58 -5.78
C ASP A 23 12.42 1.85 -6.62
N PRO A 24 13.60 1.94 -7.28
CA PRO A 24 13.98 3.07 -8.12
C PRO A 24 13.07 3.31 -9.32
N GLU A 25 12.25 2.32 -9.70
CA GLU A 25 11.32 2.44 -10.82
C GLU A 25 10.06 3.24 -10.46
N ILE A 26 9.81 3.50 -9.17
CA ILE A 26 8.68 4.33 -8.73
C ILE A 26 8.87 5.77 -9.23
N THR A 27 7.89 6.25 -10.00
CA THR A 27 7.88 7.61 -10.55
C THR A 27 6.95 8.54 -9.79
N ASN A 28 5.86 8.02 -9.20
CA ASN A 28 4.85 8.83 -8.51
C ASN A 28 4.14 8.04 -7.41
N ILE A 29 3.74 8.74 -6.34
CA ILE A 29 2.68 8.29 -5.43
C ILE A 29 1.35 8.80 -6.01
N ILE A 30 0.45 7.89 -6.35
CA ILE A 30 -0.87 8.21 -6.91
C ILE A 30 -1.88 8.48 -5.80
N ALA A 31 -1.86 7.65 -4.76
CA ALA A 31 -2.65 7.81 -3.55
C ALA A 31 -1.90 7.23 -2.35
N TYR A 32 -2.25 7.70 -1.15
CA TYR A 32 -1.75 7.11 0.09
C TYR A 32 -2.79 7.21 1.21
N SER A 33 -2.70 6.29 2.16
CA SER A 33 -3.39 6.38 3.45
C SER A 33 -2.37 6.22 4.57
N LYS A 34 -2.59 6.91 5.69
CA LYS A 34 -1.64 6.92 6.82
C LYS A 34 -1.47 5.55 7.46
N PHE A 35 -2.52 4.73 7.45
CA PHE A 35 -2.51 3.44 8.13
C PHE A 35 -3.57 2.49 7.58
N ALA A 36 -3.20 1.24 7.39
CA ALA A 36 -4.11 0.12 7.20
C ALA A 36 -3.55 -1.15 7.83
N VAL A 37 -4.44 -2.13 8.00
CA VAL A 37 -4.12 -3.47 8.50
C VAL A 37 -4.49 -4.47 7.41
N ALA A 38 -3.53 -5.27 6.98
CA ALA A 38 -3.80 -6.31 5.99
C ALA A 38 -4.42 -7.54 6.65
N TYR A 39 -5.45 -8.08 6.02
CA TYR A 39 -6.08 -9.35 6.34
C TYR A 39 -6.06 -10.24 5.10
N LEU A 40 -5.86 -11.54 5.30
CA LEU A 40 -5.93 -12.55 4.26
C LEU A 40 -7.17 -13.42 4.48
N LEU A 41 -7.96 -13.62 3.44
CA LEU A 41 -9.08 -14.56 3.45
C LEU A 41 -8.56 -15.96 3.12
N LYS A 42 -8.59 -16.87 4.09
CA LYS A 42 -8.33 -18.28 3.83
C LYS A 42 -9.64 -18.96 3.44
N GLN A 43 -9.75 -19.40 2.18
CA GLN A 43 -10.96 -20.08 1.68
C GLN A 43 -10.90 -21.60 1.90
N ASP A 44 -9.69 -22.19 1.88
CA ASP A 44 -9.52 -23.65 1.97
C ASP A 44 -9.25 -24.15 3.40
N GLY A 45 -9.69 -25.38 3.67
CA GLY A 45 -9.38 -26.15 4.89
C GLY A 45 -10.48 -26.13 5.94
N GLN A 46 -10.16 -26.62 7.15
CA GLN A 46 -11.13 -26.85 8.23
C GLN A 46 -11.67 -25.59 8.91
N SER A 47 -11.06 -24.41 8.68
CA SER A 47 -11.46 -23.15 9.32
C SER A 47 -11.31 -21.96 8.38
N PRO A 48 -12.16 -21.87 7.34
CA PRO A 48 -12.17 -20.74 6.43
C PRO A 48 -12.48 -19.44 7.17
N GLY A 49 -11.92 -18.34 6.69
CA GLY A 49 -12.17 -17.02 7.25
C GLY A 49 -10.96 -16.09 7.22
N TRP A 50 -11.19 -14.87 7.70
CA TRP A 50 -10.20 -13.81 7.73
C TRP A 50 -9.13 -14.04 8.80
N ARG A 51 -7.88 -13.88 8.42
CA ARG A 51 -6.72 -13.91 9.32
C ARG A 51 -5.93 -12.62 9.16
N LYS A 52 -5.52 -12.05 10.28
CA LYS A 52 -4.63 -10.88 10.29
C LYS A 52 -3.29 -11.29 9.65
N ALA A 53 -2.80 -10.51 8.70
CA ALA A 53 -1.59 -10.84 7.95
C ALA A 53 -0.29 -10.47 8.68
N ASN A 54 -0.38 -9.83 9.85
CA ASN A 54 0.76 -9.22 10.57
C ASN A 54 1.54 -8.20 9.71
N ILE A 55 0.82 -7.50 8.83
CA ILE A 55 1.32 -6.40 8.01
C ILE A 55 0.42 -5.20 8.23
N GLU A 56 1.00 -4.13 8.79
CA GLU A 56 0.27 -2.92 9.18
C GLU A 56 1.17 -1.70 8.99
N GLY A 57 0.58 -0.61 8.50
CA GLY A 57 1.31 0.63 8.26
C GLY A 57 0.70 1.46 7.15
N PRO A 58 1.43 2.48 6.66
CA PRO A 58 0.93 3.32 5.59
C PRO A 58 0.79 2.54 4.28
N VAL A 59 -0.28 2.85 3.56
CA VAL A 59 -0.60 2.27 2.25
C VAL A 59 -0.27 3.26 1.17
N TYR A 60 0.32 2.79 0.08
CA TYR A 60 0.62 3.59 -1.09
C TYR A 60 0.12 2.88 -2.34
N LEU A 61 -0.54 3.62 -3.22
CA LEU A 61 -0.69 3.26 -4.62
C LEU A 61 0.37 4.05 -5.39
N VAL A 62 1.29 3.36 -6.05
CA VAL A 62 2.40 3.98 -6.77
C VAL A 62 2.35 3.67 -8.25
N ARG A 63 2.90 4.58 -9.06
CA ARG A 63 3.18 4.33 -10.48
C ARG A 63 4.66 4.03 -10.66
N ARG A 64 4.96 3.02 -11.48
CA ARG A 64 6.29 2.59 -11.86
C ARG A 64 6.57 2.91 -13.33
N ARG A 65 7.85 3.02 -13.67
CA ARG A 65 8.34 3.31 -15.02
C ARG A 65 8.13 2.12 -15.96
N SER A 66 8.44 0.92 -15.49
CA SER A 66 8.30 -0.35 -16.19
C SER A 66 7.10 -1.15 -15.68
N ALA A 67 6.73 -2.22 -16.39
CA ALA A 67 5.68 -3.13 -15.93
C ALA A 67 6.16 -3.98 -14.72
N PRO A 68 5.28 -4.28 -13.74
CA PRO A 68 3.92 -3.78 -13.57
C PRO A 68 3.90 -2.28 -13.29
N ARG A 69 3.01 -1.54 -14.00
CA ARG A 69 2.98 -0.07 -14.01
C ARG A 69 2.43 0.55 -12.74
N PHE A 70 1.68 -0.22 -11.96
CA PHE A 70 1.08 0.24 -10.72
C PHE A 70 1.19 -0.84 -9.66
N ASN A 71 1.63 -0.45 -8.47
CA ASN A 71 1.69 -1.33 -7.31
C ASN A 71 0.91 -0.71 -6.15
N LEU A 72 0.13 -1.53 -5.46
CA LEU A 72 -0.37 -1.26 -4.12
C LEU A 72 0.63 -1.83 -3.13
N LEU A 73 1.01 -1.06 -2.12
CA LEU A 73 1.91 -1.55 -1.09
C LEU A 73 1.55 -1.04 0.30
N VAL A 74 1.75 -1.90 1.29
CA VAL A 74 1.67 -1.56 2.72
C VAL A 74 3.07 -1.66 3.30
N LYS A 75 3.63 -0.52 3.70
CA LYS A 75 4.93 -0.50 4.37
C LYS A 75 4.78 -1.01 5.79
N ASN A 76 5.33 -2.18 6.09
CA ASN A 76 5.13 -2.80 7.40
C ASN A 76 5.93 -2.05 8.47
N GLN A 77 5.26 -1.71 9.58
CA GLN A 77 5.89 -1.01 10.69
C GLN A 77 6.50 -1.95 11.74
N PHE A 78 6.11 -3.23 11.73
CA PHE A 78 6.55 -4.21 12.74
C PHE A 78 7.77 -5.03 12.31
N ASN A 79 7.93 -5.28 11.01
CA ASN A 79 9.06 -6.03 10.47
C ASN A 79 9.39 -5.54 9.05
N THR A 80 10.38 -6.15 8.40
CA THR A 80 10.87 -5.76 7.07
C THR A 80 10.08 -6.36 5.90
N ILE A 81 9.02 -7.10 6.17
CA ILE A 81 8.17 -7.75 5.16
C ILE A 81 6.99 -6.82 4.87
N ASP A 82 7.14 -6.02 3.82
CA ASP A 82 6.09 -5.19 3.25
C ASP A 82 5.08 -6.07 2.47
N LEU A 83 3.81 -5.63 2.38
CA LEU A 83 2.90 -6.15 1.36
C LEU A 83 3.13 -5.35 0.09
N ILE A 84 3.39 -6.02 -1.03
CA ILE A 84 3.49 -5.40 -2.35
C ILE A 84 2.66 -6.25 -3.30
N ASP A 85 1.68 -5.64 -3.93
CA ASP A 85 0.86 -6.28 -4.94
C ASP A 85 0.78 -5.42 -6.20
N SER A 86 0.86 -6.07 -7.35
CA SER A 86 0.87 -5.42 -8.65
C SER A 86 -0.53 -5.39 -9.22
N LEU A 87 -1.02 -4.23 -9.62
CA LEU A 87 -2.34 -4.12 -10.23
C LEU A 87 -2.34 -4.89 -11.56
N HIS A 88 -3.30 -5.79 -11.71
CA HIS A 88 -3.53 -6.54 -12.95
C HIS A 88 -4.96 -6.36 -13.46
N PRO A 89 -5.23 -6.63 -14.75
CA PRO A 89 -6.55 -6.43 -15.34
C PRO A 89 -7.67 -7.22 -14.64
N ASP A 90 -7.33 -8.37 -14.06
CA ASP A 90 -8.30 -9.25 -13.39
C ASP A 90 -8.58 -8.88 -11.92
N TRP A 91 -8.08 -7.73 -11.43
CA TRP A 91 -8.42 -7.27 -10.07
C TRP A 91 -9.91 -7.01 -9.92
N GLU A 92 -10.51 -7.65 -8.91
CA GLU A 92 -11.87 -7.35 -8.47
C GLU A 92 -11.81 -6.59 -7.15
N LEU A 93 -12.45 -5.41 -7.08
CA LEU A 93 -12.44 -4.54 -5.92
C LEU A 93 -13.85 -4.38 -5.34
N ASP A 94 -14.01 -4.62 -4.04
CA ASP A 94 -15.22 -4.26 -3.29
C ASP A 94 -14.85 -3.32 -2.13
N CYS A 95 -15.49 -2.15 -2.10
CA CYS A 95 -15.23 -1.09 -1.13
C CYS A 95 -16.41 -0.96 -0.18
N GLN A 96 -16.21 -1.33 1.08
CA GLN A 96 -17.16 -1.14 2.16
C GLN A 96 -16.67 -0.05 3.10
N LYS A 97 -17.54 0.47 3.98
CA LYS A 97 -17.31 1.69 4.78
C LYS A 97 -15.91 1.79 5.42
N ASN A 98 -15.34 0.67 5.88
CA ASN A 98 -14.04 0.61 6.54
C ASN A 98 -13.09 -0.44 5.95
N TYR A 99 -13.47 -1.10 4.86
CA TYR A 99 -12.73 -2.24 4.30
C TYR A 99 -12.64 -2.13 2.80
N VAL A 100 -11.46 -2.44 2.27
CA VAL A 100 -11.21 -2.61 0.85
C VAL A 100 -10.87 -4.08 0.65
N PHE A 101 -11.69 -4.78 -0.12
CA PHE A 101 -11.48 -6.17 -0.49
C PHE A 101 -10.97 -6.21 -1.92
N TYR A 102 -9.91 -6.99 -2.16
CA TYR A 102 -9.41 -7.24 -3.51
C TYR A 102 -8.97 -8.70 -3.66
N LYS A 103 -9.01 -9.20 -4.90
CA LYS A 103 -8.43 -10.48 -5.34
C LYS A 103 -7.87 -10.35 -6.74
#